data_AF-A0A1S1N3Q8-F1
#
_entry.id   AF-A0A1S1N3Q8-F1
#
_cell.length_a   1.000
_cell.length_b   1.000
_cell.length_c   1.000
_cell.angle_alpha   90.00
_cell.angle_beta   90.00
_cell.angle_gamma   90.00
#
_symmetry.space_group_name_H-M   'P 1'
#
loop_
_entity.id
_entity.type
_entity.pdbx_description
1 polymer ?
#
loop_
_entity_poly.entity_id
_entity_poly.type
_entity_poly.pdbx_seq_one_letter_code
_entity_poly.pdbx_strand_id
1 'polypeptide(L)' 'MQLGKDKLDRQARYRALFDDEIPSITVDEIKTATDKMWVLGNDKFKKQVEAMAGRRASPLPKGGDRKSVSFINARK' A
#
# COMPACT_ATOMS: atom_id res chain seq x y z
N MET A 1 -11.08 -11.92 -13.15
CA MET A 1 -10.09 -12.61 -14.00
C MET A 1 -10.15 -14.10 -13.70
N GLN A 2 -10.58 -14.95 -14.63
CA GLN A 2 -10.53 -16.41 -14.43
C GLN A 2 -9.22 -16.94 -15.00
N LEU A 3 -8.42 -17.57 -14.14
CA LEU A 3 -7.12 -18.13 -14.51
C LEU A 3 -7.22 -19.32 -15.47
N GLY A 4 -8.38 -19.94 -15.68
CA GLY A 4 -8.53 -21.10 -16.58
C GLY A 4 -8.96 -22.36 -15.82
N LYS A 5 -9.63 -23.27 -16.53
CA LYS A 5 -10.27 -24.46 -15.92
C LYS A 5 -9.28 -25.61 -15.76
N ASP A 6 -8.50 -25.90 -16.79
CA ASP A 6 -7.44 -26.91 -16.75
C ASP A 6 -6.10 -26.34 -16.28
N LYS A 7 -5.12 -27.23 -16.08
CA LYS A 7 -3.80 -26.87 -15.55
C LYS A 7 -2.97 -26.07 -16.55
N LEU A 8 -3.07 -26.36 -17.85
CA LEU A 8 -2.24 -25.74 -18.88
C LEU A 8 -2.68 -24.29 -19.10
N ASP A 9 -3.98 -24.07 -19.27
CA ASP A 9 -4.58 -22.74 -19.39
C ASP A 9 -4.29 -21.90 -18.14
N ARG A 10 -4.34 -22.53 -16.96
CA ARG A 10 -4.03 -21.86 -15.69
C ARG A 10 -2.62 -21.33 -15.62
N GLN A 11 -1.66 -22.15 -16.03
CA GLN A 11 -0.26 -21.74 -16.04
C GLN A 11 -0.01 -20.66 -17.09
N ALA A 12 -0.54 -20.83 -18.30
CA ALA A 12 -0.37 -19.87 -19.39
C ALA A 12 -0.93 -18.49 -19.00
N ARG A 13 -2.17 -18.45 -18.48
CA ARG A 13 -2.81 -17.19 -18.07
C ARG A 13 -2.16 -16.56 -16.84
N TYR A 14 -1.68 -17.37 -15.89
CA TYR A 14 -0.97 -16.83 -14.73
C TYR A 14 0.33 -16.14 -15.13
N ARG A 15 1.11 -16.75 -16.04
CA ARG A 15 2.35 -16.14 -16.56
C ARG A 15 2.05 -14.84 -17.33
N ALA A 16 0.98 -14.84 -18.13
CA ALA A 16 0.56 -13.67 -18.88
C ALA A 16 0.17 -12.45 -18.00
N LEU A 17 -0.09 -12.63 -16.69
CA LEU A 17 -0.30 -11.50 -15.77
C LEU A 17 0.99 -10.70 -15.51
N PHE A 18 2.14 -11.26 -15.85
CA PHE A 18 3.47 -10.69 -15.60
C PHE A 18 4.27 -10.49 -16.88
N ASP A 19 3.62 -10.51 -18.05
CA ASP A 19 4.27 -10.18 -19.33
C ASP A 19 4.71 -8.70 -19.34
N ASP A 20 3.95 -7.83 -18.66
CA ASP A 20 4.30 -6.43 -18.42
C ASP A 20 5.03 -6.27 -17.08
N GLU A 21 5.96 -5.31 -17.05
CA GLU A 21 6.63 -4.94 -15.80
C GLU A 21 5.64 -4.34 -14.79
N ILE A 22 5.71 -4.79 -13.55
CA ILE A 22 4.96 -4.18 -12.46
C ILE A 22 5.51 -2.76 -12.23
N PRO A 23 4.65 -1.71 -12.19
CA PRO A 23 5.10 -0.35 -11.93
C PRO A 23 5.94 -0.27 -10.65
N SER A 24 7.05 0.47 -10.71
CA SER A 24 7.97 0.64 -9.57
C SER A 24 7.27 1.10 -8.30
N ILE A 25 6.28 2.01 -8.44
CA ILE A 25 5.47 2.49 -7.33
C ILE A 25 4.73 1.36 -6.61
N THR A 26 4.17 0.39 -7.34
CA THR A 26 3.46 -0.76 -6.76
C THR A 26 4.44 -1.70 -6.06
N VAL A 27 5.62 -1.92 -6.64
CA VAL A 27 6.68 -2.71 -6.00
C VAL A 27 7.14 -2.06 -4.70
N ASP A 28 7.30 -0.74 -4.68
CA ASP A 28 7.71 0.02 -3.49
C ASP A 28 6.63 0.02 -2.39
N GLU A 29 5.35 0.08 -2.77
CA GLU A 29 4.23 -0.08 -1.84
C GLU A 29 4.24 -1.47 -1.20
N ILE A 30 4.43 -2.54 -1.99
CA ILE A 30 4.53 -3.92 -1.50
C ILE A 30 5.69 -4.04 -0.52
N LYS A 31 6.90 -3.61 -0.92
CA LYS A 31 8.10 -3.64 -0.06
C LYS A 31 7.87 -2.89 1.24
N THR A 32 7.37 -1.66 1.16
CA THR A 32 7.12 -0.81 2.34
C THR A 32 6.10 -1.44 3.29
N ALA A 33 5.05 -2.06 2.77
CA ALA A 33 4.05 -2.76 3.56
C ALA A 33 4.65 -4.00 4.24
N THR A 34 5.39 -4.82 3.50
CA THR A 34 6.02 -6.05 4.01
C THR A 34 7.09 -5.75 5.06
N ASP A 35 8.06 -4.90 4.74
CA ASP A 35 9.24 -4.66 5.60
C ASP A 35 8.87 -3.96 6.92
N LYS A 36 7.81 -3.14 6.90
CA LYS A 36 7.37 -2.37 8.06
C LYS A 36 6.11 -2.94 8.72
N MET A 37 5.64 -4.09 8.26
CA MET A 37 4.38 -4.72 8.71
C MET A 37 3.17 -3.77 8.66
N TRP A 38 3.14 -2.89 7.64
CA TRP A 38 1.98 -2.05 7.34
C TRP A 38 1.02 -2.77 6.41
N VAL A 39 -0.22 -2.29 6.36
CA VAL A 39 -1.25 -2.86 5.51
C VAL A 39 -1.08 -2.36 4.07
N LEU A 40 -0.96 -3.29 3.14
CA LEU A 40 -1.04 -3.03 1.70
C LEU A 40 -2.51 -2.81 1.31
N GLY A 41 -2.79 -1.74 0.57
CA GLY A 41 -4.13 -1.41 0.09
C GLY A 41 -4.43 0.09 0.17
N ASN A 42 -5.66 0.44 -0.22
CA ASN A 42 -6.13 1.83 -0.18
C ASN A 42 -6.49 2.30 1.24
N ASP A 43 -6.73 3.60 1.39
CA ASP A 43 -7.00 4.20 2.70
C ASP A 43 -8.28 3.69 3.35
N LYS A 44 -9.30 3.36 2.56
CA LYS A 44 -10.54 2.77 3.08
C LYS A 44 -10.25 1.42 3.74
N PHE A 45 -9.50 0.55 3.05
CA PHE A 45 -9.13 -0.76 3.54
C PHE A 45 -8.22 -0.65 4.77
N LYS A 46 -7.23 0.23 4.75
CA LYS A 46 -6.35 0.49 5.90
C LYS A 46 -7.15 0.88 7.13
N LYS A 47 -8.11 1.82 7.02
CA LYS A 47 -9.01 2.22 8.12
C LYS A 47 -9.85 1.07 8.65
N GLN A 48 -10.34 0.19 7.77
CA GLN A 48 -11.08 -1.01 8.19
C GLN A 48 -10.19 -1.95 9.00
N VAL A 49 -8.95 -2.20 8.54
CA VAL A 49 -8.00 -3.03 9.28
C VAL A 49 -7.61 -2.38 10.62
N GLU A 50 -7.47 -1.06 10.69
CA GLU A 50 -7.22 -0.36 11.97
C GLU A 50 -8.35 -0.57 12.97
N ALA A 51 -9.59 -0.41 12.52
CA ALA A 51 -10.77 -0.61 13.35
C ALA A 51 -10.89 -2.07 13.84
N MET A 52 -10.57 -3.05 12.99
CA MET A 52 -10.63 -4.47 13.33
C MET A 52 -9.48 -4.92 14.22
N ALA A 53 -8.26 -4.47 13.95
CA ALA A 53 -7.07 -4.92 14.65
C ALA A 53 -6.77 -4.13 15.94
N GLY A 54 -7.43 -3.00 16.17
CA GLY A 54 -7.19 -2.13 17.32
C GLY A 54 -5.80 -1.50 17.34
N ARG A 55 -5.10 -1.52 16.21
CA ARG A 55 -3.76 -0.93 16.03
C ARG A 55 -3.67 -0.19 14.72
N ARG A 56 -2.69 0.71 14.60
CA ARG A 56 -2.41 1.43 13.35
C ARG A 56 -2.02 0.46 12.22
N ALA A 57 -2.52 0.74 11.03
CA ALA A 57 -2.25 0.02 9.78
C ALA A 57 -1.35 0.82 8.84
N SER A 58 -1.09 2.08 9.18
CA SER A 58 -0.26 3.00 8.40
C SER A 58 0.63 3.88 9.30
N PRO A 59 1.77 4.37 8.78
CA PRO A 59 2.65 5.27 9.52
C PRO A 59 2.03 6.66 9.65
N LEU A 60 2.32 7.34 10.76
CA LEU A 60 2.01 8.77 10.89
C LEU A 60 2.97 9.61 10.03
N PRO A 61 2.52 10.79 9.56
CA PRO A 61 3.41 11.77 8.96
C PRO A 61 4.62 12.02 9.86
N LYS A 62 5.82 11.97 9.28
CA LYS A 62 7.06 12.26 10.02
C LYS A 62 7.25 13.78 10.11
N GLY A 63 7.63 14.24 11.30
CA GLY A 63 7.86 15.66 11.59
C GLY A 63 6.71 16.29 12.38
N GLY A 64 7.02 17.36 13.10
CA GLY A 64 6.02 18.16 13.80
C GLY A 64 5.41 19.25 12.91
N ASP A 65 4.63 20.12 13.52
CA ASP A 65 3.97 21.28 12.89
C ASP A 65 4.94 22.39 12.45
N ARG A 66 6.26 22.20 12.58
CA ARG A 66 7.28 23.22 12.29
C ARG A 66 7.26 23.77 10.85
N LYS A 67 6.57 23.09 9.93
CA LYS A 67 6.33 23.55 8.54
C LYS A 67 4.89 23.99 8.28
N SER A 68 4.03 23.94 9.29
CA SER A 68 2.63 24.37 9.16
C SER A 68 2.56 25.90 9.01
N VAL A 69 1.57 26.36 8.26
CA VAL A 69 1.30 27.79 8.08
C VAL A 69 1.02 28.46 9.43
N SER A 70 0.31 27.78 10.34
CA SER A 70 0.05 28.26 11.69
C SER A 70 1.33 28.46 12.50
N PHE A 71 2.26 27.49 12.49
CA PHE A 71 3.53 27.59 13.20
C PHE A 71 4.42 28.70 12.63
N ILE A 72 4.49 28.82 11.30
CA ILE A 72 5.28 29.87 10.63
C ILE A 72 4.70 31.26 10.97
N ASN A 73 3.39 31.42 10.94
CA ASN A 73 2.72 32.68 11.28
C ASN A 73 2.88 33.05 12.77
N ALA A 74 2.85 32.06 13.67
CA ALA A 74 3.02 32.29 15.11
C ALA A 74 4.48 32.65 15.52
N ARG A 75 5.46 32.33 14.65
CA ARG A 75 6.88 32.67 14.86
C ARG A 75 7.24 34.08 14.38
N LYS A 76 6.38 34.69 13.56
CA LYS A 76 6.60 36.01 12.98
C LYS A 76 6.16 37.11 13.95
#